data_AF-L0J7F6-F1
#
_entry.id   AF-L0J7F6-F1
#
_cell.length_a   1.000
_cell.length_b   1.000
_cell.length_c   1.000
_cell.angle_alpha   90.00
_cell.angle_beta   90.00
_cell.angle_gamma   90.00
#
_symmetry.space_group_name_H-M   'P 1'
#
loop_
_entity.id
_entity.type
_entity.pdbx_description
1 polymer ?
#
loop_
_entity_poly.entity_id
_entity_poly.type
_entity_poly.pdbx_seq_one_letter_code
_entity_poly.pdbx_strand_id
1 'polypeptide(L)' 'MGMTIRVDNAYSDGHESQQTITDVDEFTGDPTDEDALRDHLFEFTGDGHGDTHRVDGFHEVTILAAANDALVGRTVEFG' A
#
# COMPACT_ATOMS: atom_id res chain seq x y z
N MET A 1 6.38 12.44 -11.66
CA MET A 1 6.95 11.08 -11.62
C MET A 1 6.17 10.39 -10.53
N GLY A 2 5.48 9.30 -10.84
CA GLY A 2 4.65 8.61 -9.85
C GLY A 2 5.48 7.60 -9.06
N MET A 3 5.02 7.32 -7.85
CA MET A 3 5.50 6.23 -7.01
C MET A 3 4.93 4.90 -7.52
N THR A 4 5.70 3.82 -7.36
CA THR A 4 5.27 2.45 -7.66
C THR A 4 5.21 1.64 -6.38
N ILE A 5 4.06 1.02 -6.13
CA ILE A 5 3.83 0.13 -4.99
C ILE A 5 3.26 -1.20 -5.48
N ARG A 6 3.47 -2.24 -4.69
CA ARG A 6 2.88 -3.57 -4.85
C ARG A 6 1.99 -3.84 -3.65
N VAL A 7 0.72 -4.07 -3.90
CA VAL A 7 -0.28 -4.44 -2.89
C VAL A 7 -0.56 -5.92 -3.02
N ASP A 8 -0.20 -6.69 -2.01
CA ASP A 8 -0.55 -8.10 -1.87
C ASP A 8 -1.74 -8.21 -0.90
N ASN A 9 -2.80 -8.88 -1.32
CA ASN A 9 -4.02 -9.04 -0.53
C ASN A 9 -4.23 -10.53 -0.30
N ALA A 10 -4.24 -10.94 0.97
CA ALA A 10 -4.54 -12.30 1.39
C ALA A 10 -5.88 -12.30 2.12
N TYR A 11 -6.92 -12.83 1.48
CA TYR A 11 -8.26 -12.91 2.05
C TYR A 11 -8.45 -14.20 2.84
N SER A 12 -9.25 -14.15 3.91
CA SER A 12 -9.53 -15.31 4.78
C SER A 12 -10.17 -16.51 4.04
N ASP A 13 -10.78 -16.27 2.88
CA ASP A 13 -11.34 -17.31 1.99
C ASP A 13 -10.27 -18.08 1.19
N GLY A 14 -8.98 -17.75 1.36
CA GLY A 14 -7.86 -18.38 0.65
C GLY A 14 -7.58 -17.77 -0.72
N HIS A 15 -8.21 -16.65 -1.04
CA HIS A 15 -7.93 -15.88 -2.24
C HIS A 15 -6.73 -14.93 -2.01
N GLU A 16 -5.74 -15.03 -2.88
CA GLU A 16 -4.57 -14.15 -2.91
C GLU A 16 -4.64 -13.27 -4.16
N SER A 17 -4.51 -11.96 -3.98
CA SER A 17 -4.53 -10.98 -5.08
C SER A 17 -3.33 -10.06 -4.96
N GLN A 18 -2.46 -10.09 -5.97
CA GLN A 18 -1.31 -9.20 -6.07
C GLN A 18 -1.55 -8.15 -7.15
N GLN A 19 -1.44 -6.87 -6.78
CA GLN A 19 -1.58 -5.73 -7.68
C GLN A 19 -0.34 -4.86 -7.62
N THR A 20 0.15 -4.40 -8.77
CA THR A 20 1.22 -3.40 -8.84
C THR A 20 0.63 -2.10 -9.38
N ILE A 21 0.79 -1.01 -8.65
CA ILE A 21 0.28 0.32 -8.98
C ILE A 21 1.49 1.21 -9.22
N THR A 22 1.66 1.68 -10.45
CA THR A 22 2.82 2.50 -10.88
C THR A 22 2.54 4.01 -10.91
N ASP A 23 1.30 4.40 -10.64
CA ASP A 23 0.81 5.77 -10.73
C ASP A 23 0.28 6.23 -9.36
N VAL A 24 1.09 6.01 -8.33
CA VAL A 24 0.78 6.45 -6.95
C VAL A 24 1.33 7.85 -6.73
N ASP A 25 0.55 8.69 -6.06
CA ASP A 25 1.01 10.02 -5.66
C ASP A 25 2.20 9.90 -4.70
N GLU A 26 3.15 10.82 -4.83
CA GLU A 26 4.38 10.73 -4.05
C GLU A 26 4.10 11.06 -2.58
N PHE A 27 4.62 10.22 -1.69
CA PHE A 27 4.53 10.51 -0.26
C PHE A 27 5.37 11.76 0.07
N THR A 28 4.69 12.84 0.44
CA THR A 28 5.32 14.13 0.77
C THR A 28 5.57 14.33 2.26
N GLY A 29 5.15 13.38 3.10
CA GLY A 29 5.36 13.39 4.55
C GLY A 29 6.76 12.92 4.96
N ASP A 30 6.98 12.84 6.28
CA ASP A 30 8.22 12.33 6.86
C ASP A 30 8.35 10.81 6.65
N PRO A 31 9.40 10.30 5.96
CA PRO A 31 9.56 8.87 5.66
C PRO A 31 9.85 8.00 6.90
N THR A 32 10.08 8.63 8.05
CA THR A 32 10.21 7.99 9.36
C THR A 32 8.87 7.85 10.08
N ASP A 33 7.85 8.58 9.63
CA ASP A 33 6.51 8.55 10.21
C ASP A 33 5.71 7.42 9.55
N GLU A 34 5.73 6.28 10.24
CA GLU A 34 5.11 5.04 9.72
C GLU A 34 3.60 5.15 9.67
N ASP A 35 2.97 5.88 10.59
CA ASP A 35 1.53 6.14 10.58
C ASP A 35 1.12 6.99 9.37
N ALA A 36 1.83 8.07 9.06
CA ALA A 36 1.53 8.89 7.87
C ALA A 36 1.77 8.12 6.57
N LEU A 37 2.86 7.35 6.48
CA LEU A 37 3.11 6.50 5.31
C LEU A 37 2.02 5.44 5.16
N ARG A 38 1.60 4.84 6.27
CA ARG A 38 0.55 3.83 6.30
C ARG A 38 -0.78 4.42 5.85
N ASP A 39 -1.17 5.61 6.33
CA ASP A 39 -2.40 6.31 5.89
C ASP A 39 -2.38 6.61 4.40
N HIS A 40 -1.26 7.11 3.87
CA HIS A 40 -1.07 7.36 2.43
C HIS A 40 -1.10 6.10 1.59
N LEU A 41 -0.60 4.96 2.09
CA LEU A 41 -0.66 3.69 1.38
C LEU A 41 -2.02 2.99 1.54
N PHE A 42 -2.74 3.28 2.63
CA PHE A 42 -4.03 2.68 2.95
C PHE A 42 -5.05 2.94 1.85
N GLU A 43 -5.06 4.15 1.25
CA GLU A 43 -5.95 4.50 0.14
C GLU A 43 -5.79 3.57 -1.09
N PHE A 44 -4.64 2.90 -1.22
CA PHE A 44 -4.35 1.97 -2.31
C PHE A 44 -4.52 0.50 -1.92
N THR A 45 -4.63 0.20 -0.63
CA THR A 45 -5.00 -1.13 -0.15
C THR A 45 -6.46 -1.43 -0.47
N GLY A 46 -6.86 -2.69 -0.47
CA GLY A 46 -8.24 -3.10 -0.81
C GLY A 46 -9.37 -2.43 0.00
N ASP A 47 -9.07 -1.70 1.07
CA ASP A 47 -10.01 -0.89 1.86
C ASP A 47 -10.09 0.58 1.39
N GLY A 48 -9.07 1.05 0.67
CA GLY A 48 -8.74 2.46 0.47
C GLY A 48 -9.49 3.22 -0.63
N HIS A 49 -10.28 2.57 -1.47
CA HIS A 49 -11.21 3.29 -2.36
C HIS A 49 -12.41 2.42 -2.73
N GLY A 50 -13.45 2.47 -1.90
CA GLY A 50 -14.77 2.00 -2.26
C GLY A 50 -15.50 1.35 -1.11
N ASP A 51 -16.52 2.06 -0.61
CA ASP A 51 -17.54 1.75 0.39
C ASP A 51 -18.26 0.38 0.31
N THR A 52 -17.67 -0.69 -0.24
CA THR A 52 -18.43 -1.92 -0.56
C THR A 52 -17.81 -3.23 -0.13
N HIS A 53 -16.57 -3.29 0.34
CA HIS A 53 -15.99 -4.57 0.76
C HIS A 53 -15.04 -4.40 1.93
N ARG A 54 -15.59 -4.43 3.17
CA ARG A 54 -14.84 -4.94 4.33
C ARG A 54 -14.48 -6.38 3.99
N VAL A 55 -13.27 -6.59 3.46
CA VAL A 55 -12.74 -7.93 3.33
C VAL A 55 -11.82 -8.11 4.51
N ASP A 56 -12.19 -8.99 5.43
CA ASP A 56 -11.31 -9.51 6.48
C ASP A 56 -10.09 -10.19 5.81
N GLY A 57 -9.11 -9.38 5.43
CA GLY A 57 -7.93 -9.79 4.69
C GLY A 57 -6.69 -9.04 5.17
N PHE A 58 -5.56 -9.72 5.13
CA PHE A 58 -4.26 -9.08 5.35
C PHE A 58 -3.85 -8.41 4.04
N HIS A 59 -3.43 -7.16 4.11
CA HIS A 59 -2.91 -6.41 2.98
C HIS A 59 -1.46 -6.02 3.25
N GLU A 60 -0.56 -6.36 2.35
CA GLU A 60 0.85 -5.97 2.42
C GLU A 60 1.15 -5.02 1.27
N VAL A 61 1.67 -3.82 1.57
CA VAL A 61 2.10 -2.85 0.57
C VAL A 61 3.61 -2.73 0.57
N THR A 62 4.24 -3.13 -0.52
CA THR A 62 5.68 -2.96 -0.76
C THR A 62 5.92 -1.78 -1.69
N ILE A 63 6.79 -0.85 -1.30
CA ILE A 63 7.19 0.27 -2.14
C ILE A 63 8.30 -0.19 -3.09
N LEU A 64 8.04 -0.19 -4.40
CA LEU A 64 9.00 -0.62 -5.42
C LEU A 64 9.80 0.55 -6.01
N ALA A 65 9.19 1.73 -6.12
CA ALA A 65 9.85 2.94 -6.58
C ALA A 65 9.18 4.17 -5.97
N ALA A 66 9.94 5.18 -5.59
CA ALA A 66 9.46 6.48 -5.11
C ALA A 66 10.54 7.53 -5.41
N ALA A 67 10.24 8.83 -5.48
CA ALA A 67 11.32 9.82 -5.52
C ALA A 67 12.18 9.82 -4.25
N ASN A 68 11.64 9.31 -3.14
CA ASN A 68 12.39 9.15 -1.91
C ASN A 68 12.95 7.73 -1.81
N ASP A 69 14.23 7.55 -2.11
CA ASP A 69 14.93 6.26 -2.02
C ASP A 69 14.85 5.62 -0.63
N ALA A 70 14.64 6.40 0.45
CA ALA A 70 14.48 5.87 1.80
C ALA A 70 13.18 5.05 1.98
N LEU A 71 12.19 5.26 1.11
CA LEU A 71 10.94 4.52 1.10
C LEU A 71 11.02 3.27 0.22
N VAL A 72 11.93 3.24 -0.76
CA VAL A 72 12.06 2.12 -1.70
C VAL A 72 12.50 0.86 -0.95
N GLY A 73 11.73 -0.22 -1.10
CA GLY A 73 11.94 -1.48 -0.40
C GLY A 73 11.30 -1.57 0.99
N ARG A 74 10.60 -0.52 1.45
CA ARG A 74 9.75 -0.61 2.65
C ARG A 74 8.51 -1.45 2.36
N THR A 75 8.10 -2.19 3.37
CA THR A 75 6.87 -2.96 3.38
C THR A 75 6.01 -2.51 4.55
N VAL A 76 4.73 -2.28 4.29
CA VAL A 76 3.73 -1.87 5.28
C VAL A 76 2.60 -2.89 5.28
N GLU A 77 2.34 -3.48 6.43
CA GLU A 77 1.29 -4.49 6.61
C GLU A 77 0.04 -3.85 7.23
N PHE A 78 -1.12 -4.27 6.75
CA PHE A 78 -2.44 -3.84 7.17
C PHE A 78 -3.27 -5.09 7.47
N GLY A 79 -3.82 -5.18 8.68
CA GLY A 79 -4.63 -6.30 9.16
C GLY A 79 -5.21 -6.03 10.54
#